data_AF-A0A8M1KCG1-F1
#
_entry.id   AF-A0A8M1KCG1-F1
#
_cell.length_a   1.000
_cell.length_b   1.000
_cell.length_c   1.000
_cell.angle_alpha   90.00
_cell.angle_beta   90.00
_cell.angle_gamma   90.00
#
_symmetry.space_group_name_H-M   'P 1'
#
loop_
_entity.id
_entity.type
_entity.pdbx_description
1 polymer ?
#
loop_
_entity_poly.entity_id
_entity_poly.type
_entity_poly.pdbx_seq_one_letter_code
_entity_poly.pdbx_strand_id
1 'polypeptide(L)'
;MDKSTDICSNNGDCVCGTCECKKRENPEERYSGKYCECDNFNCDRSNNKLCGGHGRCECRVCYCDANYTGSACDCSLDTSTCLAKNKQICNGRGTCECGVCKCTDPKFQGATCEECPTCPGVCTEHK
;
A
#
# COMPACT_ATOMS: atom_id res chain seq x y z
N MET A 1 14.83 36.20 -2.52
CA MET A 1 13.85 35.17 -2.91
C MET A 1 13.14 34.74 -1.64
N ASP A 2 12.21 35.58 -1.17
CA ASP A 2 11.46 35.33 0.05
C ASP A 2 10.56 34.11 -0.16
N LYS A 3 10.86 33.02 0.53
CA LYS A 3 9.91 31.94 0.76
C LYS A 3 8.86 32.48 1.71
N SER A 4 7.96 33.31 1.19
CA SER A 4 6.66 33.53 1.81
C SER A 4 6.01 32.16 1.83
N THR A 5 6.16 31.43 2.94
CA THR A 5 5.36 30.24 3.21
C THR A 5 3.93 30.66 2.97
N ASP A 6 3.32 30.13 1.92
CA ASP A 6 2.00 30.54 1.48
C ASP A 6 1.08 30.58 2.69
N ILE A 7 0.51 31.76 2.98
CA ILE A 7 -0.32 31.97 4.16
C ILE A 7 -1.46 30.93 4.10
N CYS A 8 -1.59 30.12 5.15
CA CYS A 8 -2.56 29.02 5.20
C CYS A 8 -2.43 27.98 4.07
N SER A 9 -1.20 27.76 3.57
CA SER A 9 -0.87 26.78 2.51
C SER A 9 -1.72 26.91 1.24
N ASN A 10 -2.26 28.11 0.94
CA ASN A 10 -3.29 28.35 -0.09
C ASN A 10 -4.60 27.55 0.06
N ASN A 11 -4.74 26.80 1.15
CA ASN A 11 -5.87 25.91 1.44
C ASN A 11 -6.86 26.52 2.46
N GLY A 12 -6.71 27.80 2.79
CA GLY A 12 -7.53 28.51 3.75
C GLY A 12 -7.41 30.01 3.61
N ASP A 13 -8.23 30.71 4.37
CA ASP A 13 -8.20 32.17 4.50
C ASP A 13 -7.65 32.53 5.88
N CYS A 14 -6.79 33.55 5.95
CA CYS A 14 -6.21 34.01 7.21
C CYS A 14 -7.14 35.02 7.86
N VAL A 15 -7.77 34.64 8.97
CA VAL A 15 -8.71 35.46 9.73
C VAL A 15 -8.16 35.67 11.13
N CYS A 16 -7.89 36.92 11.51
CA CYS A 16 -7.36 37.28 12.83
C CYS A 16 -6.10 36.50 13.26
N GLY A 17 -5.20 36.20 12.31
CA GLY A 17 -3.95 35.47 12.58
C GLY A 17 -4.10 33.95 12.72
N THR A 18 -5.30 33.42 12.46
CA THR A 18 -5.58 31.98 12.41
C THR A 18 -6.05 31.59 11.01
N CYS A 19 -5.73 30.37 10.57
CA CYS A 19 -6.17 29.86 9.28
C CYS A 19 -7.53 29.19 9.37
N GLU A 20 -8.51 29.71 8.63
CA GLU A 20 -9.79 29.04 8.39
C GLU A 20 -9.68 28.22 7.09
N CYS A 21 -9.65 26.90 7.22
CA CYS A 21 -9.44 26.04 6.06
C CYS A 21 -10.67 25.96 5.14
N LYS A 22 -10.43 25.93 3.82
CA LYS A 22 -11.46 25.84 2.80
C LYS A 22 -12.26 24.55 2.96
N LYS A 23 -13.57 24.64 2.72
CA LYS A 23 -14.46 23.48 2.67
C LYS A 23 -14.53 22.95 1.23
N ARG A 24 -14.57 21.62 1.09
CA ARG A 24 -14.74 20.94 -0.20
C ARG A 24 -16.23 20.68 -0.46
N GLU A 25 -16.57 20.33 -1.69
CA GLU A 25 -17.92 19.89 -2.05
C GLU A 25 -18.28 18.57 -1.35
N ASN A 26 -17.32 17.65 -1.26
CA ASN A 26 -17.47 16.44 -0.48
C ASN A 26 -17.20 16.76 1.01
N PRO A 27 -18.20 16.60 1.91
CA PRO A 27 -18.03 16.88 3.34
C PRO A 27 -17.04 15.94 4.05
N GLU A 28 -16.75 14.76 3.47
CA GLU A 28 -15.74 13.85 4.01
C GLU A 28 -14.31 14.34 3.75
N GLU A 29 -14.12 15.20 2.76
CA GLU A 29 -12.83 15.76 2.37
C GLU A 29 -12.58 17.09 3.06
N ARG A 30 -11.47 17.18 3.79
CA ARG A 30 -11.14 18.36 4.58
C ARG A 30 -9.66 18.65 4.58
N TYR A 31 -9.34 19.94 4.58
CA TYR A 31 -8.05 20.44 4.98
C TYR A 31 -8.01 20.57 6.52
N SER A 32 -6.84 20.37 7.10
CA SER A 32 -6.60 20.46 8.54
C SER A 32 -5.18 20.92 8.84
N GLY A 33 -4.88 21.13 10.13
CA GLY A 33 -3.59 21.67 10.57
C GLY A 33 -3.69 23.17 10.86
N LYS A 34 -2.64 23.72 11.49
CA LYS A 34 -2.64 25.12 11.94
C LYS A 34 -2.62 26.11 10.76
N TYR A 35 -2.03 25.66 9.65
CA TYR A 35 -1.84 26.41 8.42
C TYR A 35 -2.53 25.71 7.23
N CYS A 36 -3.53 24.87 7.48
CA CYS A 36 -4.23 24.08 6.44
C CYS A 36 -3.27 23.26 5.56
N GLU A 37 -2.15 22.83 6.15
CA GLU A 37 -1.05 22.11 5.51
C GLU A 37 -1.38 20.64 5.26
N CYS A 38 -2.33 20.09 6.01
CA CYS A 38 -2.77 18.70 5.92
C CYS A 38 -4.09 18.58 5.16
N ASP A 39 -4.28 17.44 4.51
CA ASP A 39 -5.58 17.00 4.00
C ASP A 39 -5.73 15.48 4.15
N ASN A 40 -6.96 15.00 3.98
CA ASN A 40 -7.31 13.58 4.12
C ASN A 40 -7.73 12.92 2.78
N PHE A 41 -7.37 13.51 1.63
CA PHE A 41 -7.82 13.02 0.31
C PHE A 41 -6.73 13.01 -0.78
N ASN A 42 -5.56 13.58 -0.51
CA ASN A 42 -4.37 13.50 -1.37
C ASN A 42 -3.33 12.48 -0.86
N CYS A 43 -3.75 11.44 -0.14
CA CYS A 43 -2.86 10.30 0.11
C CYS A 43 -2.65 9.45 -1.16
N ASP A 44 -1.65 8.58 -1.10
CA ASP A 44 -1.37 7.60 -2.14
C ASP A 44 -2.60 6.72 -2.43
N ARG A 45 -2.78 6.40 -3.71
CA ARG A 45 -3.87 5.57 -4.21
C ARG A 45 -3.30 4.29 -4.80
N SER A 46 -3.96 3.18 -4.50
CA SER A 46 -3.74 1.90 -5.17
C SER A 46 -5.06 1.37 -5.71
N ASN A 47 -5.07 0.87 -6.94
CA ASN A 47 -6.28 0.42 -7.64
C ASN A 47 -7.42 1.46 -7.59
N ASN A 48 -7.08 2.74 -7.78
CA ASN A 48 -7.99 3.90 -7.71
C ASN A 48 -8.66 4.14 -6.33
N LYS A 49 -8.24 3.44 -5.27
CA LYS A 49 -8.72 3.63 -3.90
C LYS A 49 -7.68 4.36 -3.06
N LEU A 50 -8.15 5.32 -2.26
CA LEU A 50 -7.31 6.03 -1.28
C LEU A 50 -6.77 5.03 -0.26
N CYS A 51 -5.45 5.01 -0.04
CA CYS A 51 -4.79 4.03 0.82
C CYS A 51 -5.19 2.58 0.50
N GLY A 52 -5.37 2.26 -0.79
CA GLY A 52 -5.75 0.92 -1.24
C GLY A 52 -7.14 0.46 -0.78
N GLY A 53 -7.87 1.29 -0.05
CA GLY A 53 -9.06 0.89 0.71
C GLY A 53 -8.77 0.10 1.99
N HIS A 54 -7.50 0.05 2.43
CA HIS A 54 -7.00 -0.73 3.56
C HIS A 54 -6.26 0.14 4.58
N GLY A 55 -6.73 1.37 4.74
CA GLY A 55 -6.15 2.32 5.67
C GLY A 55 -6.89 3.65 5.72
N ARG A 56 -6.50 4.48 6.67
CA ARG A 56 -7.02 5.83 6.86
C ARG A 56 -6.02 6.85 6.36
N CYS A 57 -6.47 7.79 5.53
CA CYS A 57 -5.67 8.93 5.11
C CYS A 57 -5.68 10.01 6.20
N GLU A 58 -4.51 10.37 6.73
CA GLU A 58 -4.35 11.44 7.70
C GLU A 58 -3.12 12.28 7.36
N CYS A 59 -3.34 13.56 7.08
CA CYS A 59 -2.31 14.50 6.64
C CYS A 59 -1.45 13.96 5.49
N ARG A 60 -2.10 13.49 4.41
CA ARG A 60 -1.44 12.90 3.21
C ARG A 60 -0.62 11.64 3.47
N VAL A 61 -0.69 11.07 4.68
CA VAL A 61 -0.06 9.80 5.02
C VAL A 61 -1.14 8.74 5.18
N CYS A 62 -0.95 7.59 4.55
CA CYS A 62 -1.79 6.43 4.76
C CYS A 62 -1.37 5.71 6.04
N TYR A 63 -2.32 5.59 6.97
CA TYR A 63 -2.19 4.73 8.13
C TYR A 63 -2.90 3.42 7.83
N CYS A 64 -2.12 2.39 7.51
CA CYS A 64 -2.63 1.10 7.08
C CYS A 64 -3.27 0.32 8.22
N ASP A 65 -4.24 -0.51 7.85
CA ASP A 65 -4.80 -1.51 8.75
C ASP A 65 -3.73 -2.53 9.17
N ALA A 66 -3.94 -3.23 10.28
CA ALA A 66 -2.93 -4.11 10.89
C ALA A 66 -2.34 -5.19 9.96
N ASN A 67 -3.08 -5.60 8.92
CA ASN A 67 -2.67 -6.61 7.95
C ASN A 67 -2.17 -6.02 6.62
N TYR A 68 -1.94 -4.71 6.52
CA TYR A 68 -1.50 -4.05 5.31
C TYR A 68 -0.29 -3.14 5.57
N THR A 69 0.54 -2.99 4.54
CA THR A 69 1.74 -2.15 4.57
C THR A 69 1.96 -1.49 3.20
N GLY A 70 3.02 -0.69 3.09
CA GLY A 70 3.32 0.13 1.92
C GLY A 70 2.74 1.54 2.04
N SER A 71 3.21 2.46 1.21
CA SER A 71 2.78 3.87 1.26
C SER A 71 1.30 4.05 0.87
N ALA A 72 0.79 3.16 0.04
CA ALA A 72 -0.60 3.12 -0.40
C ALA A 72 -1.42 2.01 0.31
N CYS A 73 -0.89 1.35 1.34
CA CYS A 73 -1.53 0.19 2.01
C CYS A 73 -1.98 -0.91 1.06
N ASP A 74 -1.21 -1.15 0.01
CA ASP A 74 -1.50 -2.08 -1.06
C ASP A 74 -0.88 -3.47 -0.85
N CYS A 75 0.07 -3.58 0.08
CA CYS A 75 0.77 -4.81 0.37
C CYS A 75 0.13 -5.53 1.55
N SER A 76 -0.52 -6.67 1.31
CA SER A 76 -1.05 -7.52 2.37
C SER A 76 0.07 -8.24 3.12
N LEU A 77 0.03 -8.19 4.45
CA LEU A 77 0.89 -8.97 5.36
C LEU A 77 0.34 -10.39 5.59
N ASP A 78 -0.86 -10.69 5.09
CA ASP A 78 -1.42 -12.03 5.18
C ASP A 78 -0.61 -13.00 4.30
N THR A 79 -0.07 -14.04 4.92
CA THR A 79 0.69 -15.09 4.26
C THR A 79 -0.17 -16.28 3.83
N SER A 80 -1.49 -16.24 4.06
CA SER A 80 -2.41 -17.33 3.74
C SER A 80 -2.35 -17.75 2.27
N THR A 81 -2.22 -16.78 1.35
CA THR A 81 -2.09 -17.03 -0.10
C THR A 81 -0.75 -17.68 -0.48
N CYS A 82 0.28 -17.49 0.34
CA CYS A 82 1.61 -18.06 0.14
C CYS A 82 1.79 -19.44 0.79
N LEU A 83 0.79 -19.94 1.54
CA LEU A 83 0.86 -21.21 2.23
C LEU A 83 0.66 -22.37 1.25
N ALA A 84 1.69 -23.17 1.03
CA ALA A 84 1.63 -24.34 0.15
C ALA A 84 0.95 -25.54 0.84
N LYS A 85 0.62 -26.57 0.04
CA LYS A 85 0.02 -27.84 0.52
C LYS A 85 0.85 -28.55 1.58
N ASN A 86 2.17 -28.36 1.55
CA ASN A 86 3.10 -28.90 2.54
C ASN A 86 3.16 -28.08 3.85
N LYS A 87 2.26 -27.09 4.03
CA LYS A 87 2.18 -26.18 5.17
C LYS A 87 3.40 -25.28 5.35
N GLN A 88 4.24 -25.14 4.31
CA GLN A 88 5.35 -24.21 4.31
C GLN A 88 5.02 -22.99 3.44
N ILE A 89 5.50 -21.82 3.85
CA ILE A 89 5.41 -20.61 3.04
C ILE A 89 6.28 -20.79 1.80
N CYS A 90 5.68 -20.59 0.61
CA CYS A 90 6.37 -20.71 -0.68
C CYS A 90 7.15 -22.03 -0.84
N ASN A 91 6.57 -23.15 -0.37
CA ASN A 91 7.21 -24.48 -0.32
C ASN A 91 8.58 -24.52 0.41
N GLY A 92 8.89 -23.52 1.24
CA GLY A 92 10.21 -23.36 1.85
C GLY A 92 11.31 -22.94 0.87
N ARG A 93 10.93 -22.47 -0.33
CA ARG A 93 11.82 -22.12 -1.45
C ARG A 93 11.72 -20.64 -1.84
N GLY A 94 11.18 -19.80 -0.97
CA GLY A 94 10.94 -18.39 -1.25
C GLY A 94 10.46 -17.60 -0.05
N THR A 95 10.30 -16.30 -0.25
CA THR A 95 9.72 -15.36 0.71
C THR A 95 8.33 -14.93 0.24
N CYS A 96 7.39 -14.74 1.17
CA CYS A 96 6.08 -14.19 0.83
C CYS A 96 6.15 -12.66 0.93
N GLU A 97 5.92 -11.98 -0.18
CA GLU A 97 5.91 -10.51 -0.25
C GLU A 97 4.57 -10.06 -0.82
N CYS A 98 3.80 -9.30 -0.04
CA CYS A 98 2.48 -8.77 -0.43
C CYS A 98 1.50 -9.86 -0.90
N GLY A 99 1.50 -11.03 -0.24
CA GLY A 99 0.67 -12.18 -0.61
C GLY A 99 1.14 -12.95 -1.84
N VAL A 100 2.32 -12.65 -2.38
CA VAL A 100 2.91 -13.32 -3.55
C VAL A 100 4.25 -13.94 -3.17
N CYS A 101 4.45 -15.20 -3.56
CA CYS A 101 5.73 -15.87 -3.34
C CYS A 101 6.83 -15.36 -4.29
N LYS A 102 7.93 -14.90 -3.72
CA LYS A 102 9.20 -14.63 -4.39
C LYS A 102 10.10 -15.85 -4.23
N CYS A 103 10.16 -16.68 -5.26
CA CYS A 103 10.99 -17.88 -5.24
C CYS A 103 12.48 -17.51 -5.25
N THR A 104 13.26 -18.15 -4.38
CA THR A 104 14.70 -17.88 -4.23
C THR A 104 15.51 -18.43 -5.40
N ASP A 105 15.11 -19.59 -5.95
CA ASP A 105 15.74 -20.18 -7.13
C ASP A 105 14.81 -20.02 -8.35
N PRO A 106 15.28 -19.38 -9.45
CA PRO A 106 14.47 -19.10 -10.64
C PRO A 106 14.01 -20.35 -11.40
N LYS A 107 14.54 -21.54 -11.07
CA LYS A 107 14.04 -22.82 -11.59
C LYS A 107 12.66 -23.17 -11.06
N PHE A 108 12.27 -22.57 -9.93
CA PHE A 108 10.97 -22.79 -9.32
C PHE A 108 10.02 -21.64 -9.65
N GLN A 109 8.80 -21.99 -10.01
CA GLN A 109 7.73 -21.08 -10.38
C GLN A 109 6.39 -21.57 -9.81
N GLY A 110 5.29 -20.89 -10.13
CA GLY A 110 3.97 -21.15 -9.58
C GLY A 110 3.62 -20.22 -8.42
N ALA A 111 2.39 -20.33 -7.92
CA ALA A 111 1.88 -19.42 -6.89
C ALA A 111 2.63 -19.55 -5.55
N THR A 112 3.19 -20.73 -5.28
CA THR A 112 3.89 -21.08 -4.05
C THR A 112 5.28 -21.70 -4.30
N CYS A 113 5.90 -21.50 -5.47
CA CYS A 113 7.19 -22.09 -5.83
C CYS A 113 7.20 -23.63 -5.91
N GLU A 114 6.07 -24.22 -6.28
CA GLU A 114 5.86 -25.66 -6.37
C GLU A 114 6.34 -26.26 -7.70
N GLU A 115 6.27 -25.49 -8.79
CA GLU A 115 6.57 -25.99 -10.13
C GLU A 115 8.08 -25.91 -10.40
N CYS A 116 8.65 -26.96 -10.95
CA CYS A 116 10.04 -26.98 -11.39
C CYS A 116 10.15 -27.64 -12.77
N PRO A 117 10.03 -26.87 -13.86
CA PRO A 117 10.09 -27.40 -15.23
C PRO A 117 11.42 -28.09 -15.54
N THR A 118 12.50 -27.68 -14.87
CA THR A 118 13.86 -28.18 -15.07
C THR A 118 14.25 -29.30 -14.10
N CYS A 119 13.35 -29.75 -13.21
CA CYS A 119 13.69 -30.78 -12.23
C CYS A 119 13.69 -32.20 -12.86
N PRO A 120 14.63 -33.09 -12.49
CA PRO A 120 14.82 -34.42 -13.12
C PRO A 120 13.73 -35.48 -12.87
N GLY A 121 12.46 -35.09 -12.72
CA GLY A 121 11.33 -35.99 -12.46
C GLY A 121 10.06 -35.70 -13.27
N VAL A 122 10.01 -34.61 -14.04
CA VAL A 122 8.80 -34.25 -14.82
C VAL A 122 8.74 -34.98 -16.17
N CYS A 123 9.86 -35.55 -16.64
CA CYS A 123 9.91 -36.26 -17.92
C CYS A 123 9.20 -37.63 -17.94
N THR A 124 8.64 -38.11 -16.81
CA THR A 124 7.97 -39.42 -16.74
C THR A 124 6.45 -39.38 -16.88
N GLU A 125 5.83 -38.20 -17.00
CA GLU A 125 4.36 -38.06 -17.04
C GLU A 125 3.77 -37.69 -18.43
N HIS A 126 4.61 -37.64 -19.46
CA HIS A 126 4.20 -37.46 -20.86
C HIS A 126 4.65 -38.63 -21.73
N LYS A 127 4.29 -39.85 -21.34
CA LYS A 127 4.41 -41.03 -22.19
C LYS A 127 3.05 -41.65 -22.47
#